data_AF-A0A3D3PBI6-F1
#
_entry.id   AF-A0A3D3PBI6-F1
#
_cell.length_a   1.000
_cell.length_b   1.000
_cell.length_c   1.000
_cell.angle_alpha   90.00
_cell.angle_beta   90.00
_cell.angle_gamma   90.00
#
_symmetry.space_group_name_H-M   'P 1'
#
loop_
_entity.id
_entity.type
_entity.pdbx_description
1 polymer ?
#
loop_
_entity_poly.entity_id
_entity_poly.type
_entity_poly.pdbx_seq_one_letter_code
_entity_poly.pdbx_strand_id
1 'polypeptide(L)'
;MTVGLFIPCYVNQFYPSAAIATLELLQKLGVDVVYPTRQTCCGQPMANSGFEHLTQGCDDLFIDNFAEFDYVVSPSASCVLHIKE
;
A
#
# COMPACT_ATOMS: atom_id res chain seq x y z
N MET A 1 -12.32 -5.48 12.77
CA MET A 1 -11.37 -4.50 12.21
C MET A 1 -10.63 -5.21 11.11
N THR A 2 -10.94 -4.87 9.87
CA THR A 2 -10.34 -5.47 8.68
C THR A 2 -9.32 -4.48 8.12
N VAL A 3 -8.10 -4.94 7.96
CA VAL A 3 -6.95 -4.15 7.51
C VAL A 3 -6.62 -4.49 6.07
N GLY A 4 -6.55 -3.47 5.22
CA GLY A 4 -5.98 -3.58 3.88
C GLY A 4 -4.46 -3.53 3.96
N LEU A 5 -3.78 -4.59 3.54
CA LEU A 5 -2.32 -4.64 3.47
C LEU A 5 -1.85 -4.11 2.10
N PHE A 6 -1.28 -2.91 2.11
CA PHE A 6 -0.69 -2.30 0.93
C PHE A 6 0.80 -2.62 0.86
N ILE A 7 1.22 -3.37 -0.16
CA ILE A 7 2.60 -3.75 -0.42
C ILE A 7 3.22 -2.80 -1.46
N PRO A 8 4.20 -1.97 -1.07
CA PRO A 8 4.88 -1.05 -1.97
C PRO A 8 5.56 -1.78 -3.13
N CYS A 9 5.59 -1.15 -4.31
CA CYS A 9 6.24 -1.70 -5.51
C CYS A 9 7.71 -2.08 -5.26
N TYR A 10 8.46 -1.24 -4.55
CA TYR A 10 9.85 -1.51 -4.19
C TYR A 10 10.02 -2.70 -3.25
N VAL A 11 9.14 -2.81 -2.24
CA VAL A 11 9.15 -3.94 -1.30
C VAL A 11 8.82 -5.24 -2.03
N ASN A 12 7.80 -5.23 -2.89
CA ASN A 12 7.39 -6.41 -3.65
C ASN A 12 8.52 -6.95 -4.54
N GLN A 13 9.27 -6.05 -5.20
CA GLN A 13 10.30 -6.45 -6.16
C GLN A 13 11.64 -6.82 -5.51
N PHE A 14 12.05 -6.11 -4.45
CA PHE A 14 13.41 -6.23 -3.92
C PHE A 14 13.47 -6.81 -2.49
N TYR A 15 12.43 -6.63 -1.69
CA TYR A 15 12.39 -7.06 -0.28
C TYR A 15 11.09 -7.78 0.08
N PRO A 16 10.66 -8.81 -0.66
CA PRO A 16 9.36 -9.46 -0.44
C PRO A 16 9.25 -10.10 0.95
N SER A 17 10.36 -10.49 1.57
CA SER A 17 10.39 -11.00 2.94
C SER A 17 9.87 -9.99 3.96
N ALA A 18 10.03 -8.67 3.74
CA ALA A 18 9.49 -7.65 4.61
C ALA A 18 7.95 -7.57 4.54
N ALA A 19 7.38 -7.74 3.34
CA ALA A 19 5.93 -7.84 3.15
C ALA A 19 5.35 -9.07 3.85
N ILE A 20 5.99 -10.23 3.67
CA ILE A 20 5.58 -11.49 4.31
C ILE A 20 5.67 -11.36 5.83
N ALA A 21 6.77 -10.84 6.37
CA ALA A 21 6.93 -10.64 7.81
C ALA A 21 5.88 -9.68 8.39
N THR A 22 5.48 -8.66 7.63
CA THR A 22 4.41 -7.74 8.02
C THR A 22 3.07 -8.47 8.12
N LEU A 23 2.72 -9.26 7.09
CA LEU A 23 1.51 -10.09 7.10
C LEU A 23 1.50 -11.06 8.29
N GLU A 24 2.58 -11.82 8.48
CA GLU A 24 2.70 -12.79 9.57
C GLU A 24 2.58 -12.14 10.96
N LEU A 25 3.18 -10.95 11.14
CA LEU A 25 3.08 -10.20 12.38
C LEU A 25 1.64 -9.80 12.67
N LEU A 26 0.95 -9.23 11.69
CA LEU A 26 -0.45 -8.82 11.85
C LEU A 26 -1.36 -10.02 12.14
N GLN A 27 -1.16 -11.14 11.44
CA GLN A 27 -1.89 -12.39 11.70
C GLN A 27 -1.63 -12.94 13.11
N LYS A 28 -0.39 -12.92 13.59
CA LYS A 28 -0.03 -13.33 14.96
C LYS A 28 -0.69 -12.45 16.03
N LEU A 29 -0.95 -11.18 15.72
CA LEU A 29 -1.67 -10.26 16.59
C LEU A 29 -3.20 -10.41 16.50
N GLY A 30 -3.71 -11.35 15.69
CA GLY A 30 -5.14 -11.59 15.53
C GLY A 30 -5.87 -10.55 14.67
N VAL A 31 -5.14 -9.79 13.85
CA VAL A 31 -5.73 -8.83 12.90
C VAL A 31 -6.31 -9.57 11.70
N ASP A 32 -7.50 -9.19 11.27
CA ASP A 32 -8.08 -9.64 10.00
C ASP A 32 -7.46 -8.83 8.85
N VAL A 33 -6.55 -9.47 8.11
CA VAL A 33 -5.74 -8.81 7.07
C VAL A 33 -6.14 -9.29 5.70
N VAL A 34 -6.47 -8.35 4.82
CA VAL A 34 -6.79 -8.59 3.42
C VAL A 34 -5.70 -7.98 2.54
N TYR A 35 -5.26 -8.73 1.54
CA TYR A 35 -4.34 -8.26 0.50
C TYR A 35 -5.10 -8.08 -0.82
N PRO A 36 -5.47 -6.84 -1.22
CA PRO A 36 -6.11 -6.61 -2.51
C PRO A 36 -5.16 -6.94 -3.66
N THR A 37 -5.47 -7.94 -4.48
CA THR A 37 -4.56 -8.42 -5.54
C THR A 37 -4.44 -7.46 -6.73
N ARG A 38 -5.33 -6.46 -6.82
CA ARG A 38 -5.37 -5.44 -7.87
C ARG A 38 -4.60 -4.15 -7.50
N GLN A 39 -3.92 -4.12 -6.36
CA GLN A 39 -3.10 -2.98 -5.96
C GLN A 39 -1.88 -2.79 -6.86
N THR A 40 -1.43 -1.54 -7.02
CA THR A 40 -0.28 -1.18 -7.86
C THR A 40 0.68 -0.24 -7.13
N CYS A 41 1.45 0.59 -7.85
CA CYS A 41 2.28 1.65 -7.26
C CYS A 41 1.41 2.71 -6.58
N CYS A 42 1.95 3.37 -5.54
CA CYS A 42 1.32 4.51 -4.88
C CYS A 42 1.47 5.84 -5.64
N GLY A 43 2.14 5.89 -6.80
CA GLY A 43 2.36 7.14 -7.56
C GLY A 43 3.59 7.96 -7.15
N GLN A 44 4.15 7.71 -5.95
CA GLN A 44 5.22 8.54 -5.36
C GLN A 44 6.43 8.81 -6.29
N PRO A 45 6.97 7.83 -7.04
CA PRO A 45 8.10 8.11 -7.94
C PRO A 45 7.79 9.13 -9.04
N MET A 46 6.54 9.16 -9.55
CA MET A 46 6.13 10.13 -10.56
C MET A 46 5.96 11.52 -9.94
N ALA A 47 5.31 11.61 -8.79
CA ALA A 47 5.15 12.87 -8.06
C ALA A 47 6.51 13.50 -7.72
N ASN A 48 7.43 12.71 -7.16
CA ASN A 48 8.80 13.15 -6.85
C ASN A 48 9.59 13.62 -8.08
N SER A 49 9.20 13.19 -9.29
CA SER A 49 9.84 13.57 -10.56
C SER A 49 9.17 14.79 -11.22
N GLY A 50 8.19 15.42 -10.56
CA GLY A 50 7.44 16.56 -11.11
C GLY A 50 6.25 16.19 -11.99
N PHE A 51 5.87 14.91 -12.04
CA PHE A 51 4.77 14.39 -12.85
C PHE A 51 3.55 13.97 -12.01
N GLU A 52 3.32 14.65 -10.88
CA GLU A 52 2.16 14.41 -10.00
C GLU A 52 0.82 14.52 -10.75
N HIS A 53 0.70 15.46 -11.69
CA HIS A 53 -0.48 15.59 -12.55
C HIS A 53 -0.80 14.35 -13.42
N LEU A 54 0.09 13.35 -13.48
CA LEU A 54 -0.10 12.09 -14.17
C LEU A 54 -0.44 10.91 -13.22
N THR A 55 -0.53 11.12 -11.90
CA THR A 55 -0.76 10.04 -10.92
C THR A 55 -2.23 9.66 -10.73
N GLN A 56 -3.17 10.45 -11.25
CA GLN A 56 -4.62 10.27 -11.02
C GLN A 56 -5.09 8.80 -11.14
N GLY A 57 -4.65 8.07 -12.17
CA GLY A 57 -5.04 6.67 -12.35
C GLY A 57 -4.50 5.72 -11.28
N CYS A 58 -3.33 5.99 -10.71
CA CYS A 58 -2.82 5.25 -9.55
C CYS A 58 -3.60 5.58 -8.29
N ASP A 59 -3.95 6.85 -8.11
CA ASP A 59 -4.64 7.36 -6.92
C ASP A 59 -6.08 6.83 -6.86
N ASP A 60 -6.81 6.89 -7.99
CA ASP A 60 -8.16 6.33 -8.14
C ASP A 60 -8.16 4.83 -7.84
N LEU A 61 -7.22 4.08 -8.43
CA LEU A 61 -7.10 2.65 -8.21
C LEU A 61 -6.73 2.31 -6.75
N PHE A 62 -5.95 3.17 -6.09
CA PHE A 62 -5.64 3.00 -4.67
C PHE A 62 -6.91 3.14 -3.83
N ILE A 63 -7.68 4.20 -4.05
CA ILE A 63 -8.96 4.44 -3.35
C ILE A 63 -9.91 3.26 -3.59
N ASP A 64 -10.10 2.84 -4.85
CA ASP A 64 -10.97 1.71 -5.21
C ASP A 64 -10.58 0.41 -4.48
N ASN A 65 -9.29 0.16 -4.28
CA ASN A 65 -8.82 -1.05 -3.62
C ASN A 65 -8.90 -0.99 -2.09
N PHE A 66 -8.87 0.20 -1.49
CA PHE A 66 -8.61 0.35 -0.06
C PHE A 66 -9.68 1.12 0.74
N ALA A 67 -10.64 1.80 0.10
CA ALA A 67 -11.62 2.66 0.76
C ALA A 67 -12.58 1.93 1.72
N GLU A 68 -12.78 0.61 1.55
CA GLU A 68 -13.70 -0.18 2.38
C GLU A 68 -13.04 -0.76 3.65
N PHE A 69 -11.73 -0.62 3.83
CA PHE A 69 -11.03 -1.12 5.02
C PHE A 69 -11.03 -0.10 6.16
N ASP A 70 -11.00 -0.60 7.39
CA ASP A 70 -10.91 0.26 8.59
C ASP A 70 -9.56 0.97 8.66
N TYR A 71 -8.50 0.29 8.23
CA TYR A 71 -7.13 0.82 8.17
C TYR A 71 -6.38 0.25 6.98
N VAL A 72 -5.45 1.06 6.45
CA VAL A 72 -4.43 0.61 5.51
C VAL A 72 -3.09 0.52 6.23
N VAL A 73 -2.45 -0.64 6.17
CA VAL A 73 -1.11 -0.86 6.72
C VAL A 73 -0.16 -1.11 5.57
N SER A 74 1.02 -0.47 5.61
CA SER A 74 2.04 -0.66 4.59
C SER A 74 3.45 -0.63 5.19
N PRO A 75 4.35 -1.54 4.79
CA PRO A 75 5.75 -1.55 5.21
C PRO A 75 6.60 -0.52 4.44
N SER A 76 6.10 0.71 4.29
CA SER A 76 6.86 1.84 3.73
C SER A 76 6.30 3.16 4.24
N ALA A 77 7.10 3.86 5.06
CA ALA A 77 6.74 5.18 5.56
C ALA A 77 6.55 6.20 4.42
N SER A 78 7.36 6.13 3.35
CA SER A 78 7.25 7.08 2.25
C SER A 78 5.94 6.90 1.47
N CYS A 79 5.55 5.64 1.22
CA CYS A 79 4.32 5.37 0.51
C CYS A 79 3.11 5.74 1.36
N VAL A 80 3.13 5.43 2.67
CA VAL A 80 2.08 5.84 3.63
C VAL A 80 1.93 7.36 3.67
N LEU A 81 3.04 8.11 3.70
CA LEU A 81 2.97 9.56 3.70
C LEU A 81 2.40 10.10 2.38
N HIS A 82 2.79 9.52 1.24
CA HIS A 82 2.37 10.00 -0.06
C HIS A 82 0.86 9.81 -0.32
N ILE A 83 0.30 8.65 0.05
CA ILE A 83 -1.14 8.34 -0.15
C ILE A 83 -2.07 9.02 0.86
N LYS A 84 -1.52 9.63 1.90
CA LYS A 84 -2.29 10.25 2.98
C LYS A 84 -2.87 11.61 2.56
N GLU A 85 -2.16 12.31 1.67
CA GLU A 85 -2.54 13.60 1.11
C GLU A 85 -3.43 13.39 -0.12
#